data_AF-A0A1H6LPX8-F1
#
_entry.id   AF-A0A1H6LPX8-F1
#
_cell.length_a   1.000
_cell.length_b   1.000
_cell.length_c   1.000
_cell.angle_alpha   90.00
_cell.angle_beta   90.00
_cell.angle_gamma   90.00
#
_symmetry.space_group_name_H-M   'P 1'
#
loop_
_entity.id
_entity.type
_entity.pdbx_description
1 polymer ?
#
loop_
_entity_poly.entity_id
_entity_poly.type
_entity_poly.pdbx_seq_one_letter_code
_entity_poly.pdbx_strand_id
1 'polypeptide(L)'
;SANVKSVRVYENGLGDNPNPGTTTPVQTVKADDNGNYFTSTFESGKDNWTGRGDATVATDSSDYYDGSKSLYVSGRGQEWNGCAITLDSSAFVPGQTYSFSTAVLQKSGSTVTMQMSLQQDDGNGASYTSIATADAKSNEWTKLENTKFTIPDNSGDMILYIETPQDSGDLCDFYIDSVQVSKSGKESSVVTGQGTVGGSSTVTQPGNNNPPQTGTSNLTKNQTIKIMPAGDSITNGDGEQGGYRKYLYDALTKMGYKIDMVGPNGRDNASANGITYDDNHAGFSGYQIKEVPGWGQQQGGKGSLYNELKNNSAVKKAQPDIILLMIGTNDLTANRSMDACASDLRAMLDYMLSEMPSDGVIFLCSVPEHTAYGGNTQKIANYNNTVKKVAEEYANKNVIFADVHGCLNGMNDISNDQLHPNGGGYKKIGNFFAGVIDDYVTASAAVVTTTTTTTTTTTTTTTTTSTTTTTTTSTTTTEEPTTTTTTTTAPPEIKVTLAGDVNCDGNIDMSDVVLIMQSLANPNKYGVKGTDPNALTDQGAANADVDKESKGLTSNDALLIQKYLLGLVNSL
;
A
#
# COMPACT_ATOMS: atom_id res chain seq x y z
N SER A 1 -45.07 -5.59 17.78
CA SER A 1 -45.74 -5.52 16.47
C SER A 1 -44.73 -5.94 15.42
N ALA A 2 -45.10 -6.86 14.53
CA ALA A 2 -44.19 -7.55 13.62
C ALA A 2 -43.62 -6.61 12.53
N ASN A 3 -42.31 -6.69 12.28
CA ASN A 3 -41.65 -6.09 11.13
C ASN A 3 -41.78 -7.05 9.94
N VAL A 4 -42.58 -6.67 8.94
CA VAL A 4 -42.82 -7.47 7.72
C VAL A 4 -41.57 -7.42 6.83
N LYS A 5 -40.90 -8.56 6.66
CA LYS A 5 -39.85 -8.77 5.66
C LYS A 5 -40.50 -9.32 4.38
N SER A 6 -40.61 -8.46 3.37
CA SER A 6 -41.16 -8.71 2.02
C SER A 6 -42.70 -8.91 1.91
N VAL A 7 -43.27 -8.25 0.89
CA VAL A 7 -44.65 -8.45 0.42
C VAL A 7 -44.55 -9.05 -0.97
N ARG A 8 -45.16 -10.22 -1.20
CA ARG A 8 -45.43 -10.73 -2.55
C ARG A 8 -46.84 -10.29 -2.94
N VAL A 9 -46.95 -9.47 -3.99
CA VAL A 9 -48.23 -9.08 -4.58
C VAL A 9 -48.59 -10.12 -5.62
N TYR A 10 -49.72 -10.81 -5.44
CA TYR A 10 -50.32 -11.65 -6.47
C TYR A 10 -51.26 -10.76 -7.31
N GLU A 11 -50.90 -10.51 -8.56
CA GLU A 11 -51.87 -10.02 -9.55
C GLU A 11 -52.75 -11.21 -9.95
N ASN A 12 -54.02 -11.15 -9.58
CA ASN A 12 -55.13 -12.05 -9.88
C ASN A 12 -55.50 -13.05 -8.76
N GLY A 13 -56.71 -12.84 -8.24
CA GLY A 13 -57.29 -13.60 -7.15
C GLY A 13 -57.64 -15.05 -7.52
N LEU A 14 -57.60 -15.89 -6.47
CA LEU A 14 -58.31 -17.16 -6.26
C LEU A 14 -58.82 -17.87 -7.52
N GLY A 15 -58.04 -18.81 -8.05
CA GLY A 15 -58.51 -19.82 -9.00
C GLY A 15 -57.38 -20.54 -9.72
N ASP A 16 -57.26 -21.84 -9.46
CA ASP A 16 -56.39 -22.83 -10.10
C ASP A 16 -54.88 -22.69 -9.91
N ASN A 17 -54.30 -23.72 -9.29
CA ASN A 17 -52.88 -23.92 -9.02
C ASN A 17 -52.11 -24.19 -10.33
N PRO A 18 -51.35 -23.22 -10.89
CA PRO A 18 -50.31 -23.58 -11.83
C PRO A 18 -49.09 -23.98 -10.99
N ASN A 19 -48.54 -25.15 -11.25
CA ASN A 19 -47.23 -25.55 -10.76
C ASN A 19 -46.28 -24.34 -10.77
N PRO A 20 -45.77 -23.87 -9.61
CA PRO A 20 -44.91 -22.69 -9.59
C PRO A 20 -43.66 -23.08 -10.36
N GLY A 21 -43.54 -22.57 -11.59
CA GLY A 21 -42.33 -22.72 -12.38
C GLY A 21 -41.17 -22.27 -11.52
N THR A 22 -40.28 -23.19 -11.20
CA THR A 22 -39.00 -22.91 -10.57
C THR A 22 -38.24 -21.99 -11.51
N THR A 23 -38.30 -20.68 -11.27
CA THR A 23 -37.42 -19.72 -11.95
C THR A 23 -36.02 -20.07 -11.50
N THR A 24 -35.23 -20.71 -12.36
CA THR A 24 -33.82 -20.96 -12.09
C THR A 24 -33.16 -19.62 -11.81
N PRO A 25 -32.58 -19.39 -10.62
CA PRO A 25 -31.88 -18.15 -10.34
C PRO A 25 -30.79 -17.93 -11.40
N VAL A 26 -30.71 -16.73 -11.96
CA VAL A 26 -29.76 -16.37 -13.01
C VAL A 26 -28.73 -15.43 -12.42
N GLN A 27 -27.46 -15.67 -12.70
CA GLN A 27 -26.37 -14.77 -12.32
C GLN A 27 -26.51 -13.47 -13.12
N THR A 28 -26.67 -12.34 -12.44
CA THR A 28 -26.82 -11.01 -13.05
C THR A 28 -25.60 -10.13 -12.82
N VAL A 29 -24.82 -10.37 -11.76
CA VAL A 29 -23.55 -9.71 -11.52
C VAL A 29 -22.43 -10.44 -12.26
N LYS A 30 -21.67 -9.68 -13.06
CA LYS A 30 -20.44 -10.17 -13.68
C LYS A 30 -19.27 -9.92 -12.74
N ALA A 31 -18.34 -10.86 -12.72
CA ALA A 31 -17.04 -10.63 -12.13
C ALA A 31 -16.30 -9.47 -12.81
N ASP A 32 -15.43 -8.80 -12.07
CA ASP A 32 -14.59 -7.70 -12.51
C ASP A 32 -13.62 -8.10 -13.64
N ASP A 33 -12.82 -7.15 -14.13
CA ASP A 33 -11.85 -7.39 -15.20
C ASP A 33 -10.76 -8.41 -14.83
N ASN A 34 -10.50 -8.57 -13.53
CA ASN A 34 -9.62 -9.60 -13.00
C ASN A 34 -10.33 -10.95 -12.90
N GLY A 35 -11.64 -11.04 -13.10
CA GLY A 35 -12.44 -12.24 -12.94
C GLY A 35 -12.83 -12.56 -11.50
N ASN A 36 -12.75 -11.59 -10.59
CA ASN A 36 -13.21 -11.70 -9.20
C ASN A 36 -14.66 -11.23 -9.07
N TYR A 37 -15.45 -11.94 -8.27
CA TYR A 37 -16.76 -11.48 -7.81
C TYR A 37 -16.62 -10.60 -6.57
N PHE A 38 -15.72 -10.97 -5.64
CA PHE A 38 -15.23 -10.08 -4.59
C PHE A 38 -13.88 -10.54 -4.05
N THR A 39 -13.22 -9.62 -3.36
CA THR A 39 -11.99 -9.86 -2.59
C THR A 39 -12.08 -9.18 -1.23
N SER A 40 -11.43 -9.73 -0.20
CA SER A 40 -11.24 -9.07 1.10
C SER A 40 -9.77 -9.07 1.48
N THR A 41 -9.21 -7.86 1.65
CA THR A 41 -7.81 -7.61 2.03
C THR A 41 -7.68 -6.98 3.41
N PHE A 42 -8.80 -6.58 4.04
CA PHE A 42 -8.86 -6.04 5.40
C PHE A 42 -8.09 -4.74 5.70
N GLU A 43 -7.44 -4.15 4.69
CA GLU A 43 -6.67 -2.90 4.82
C GLU A 43 -7.50 -1.71 5.32
N SER A 44 -8.77 -1.67 4.90
CA SER A 44 -9.72 -0.60 5.20
C SER A 44 -10.71 -0.94 6.32
N GLY A 45 -10.54 -2.08 7.01
CA GLY A 45 -11.47 -2.56 8.03
C GLY A 45 -11.81 -4.03 7.85
N LYS A 46 -12.92 -4.47 8.42
CA LYS A 46 -13.36 -5.88 8.38
C LYS A 46 -14.22 -6.24 7.16
N ASP A 47 -14.34 -5.34 6.18
CA ASP A 47 -15.35 -5.38 5.13
C ASP A 47 -16.75 -5.71 5.71
N ASN A 48 -17.46 -6.69 5.12
CA ASN A 48 -18.74 -7.19 5.60
C ASN A 48 -18.62 -8.46 6.45
N TRP A 49 -17.42 -8.84 6.88
CA TRP A 49 -17.23 -10.02 7.71
C TRP A 49 -17.75 -9.82 9.13
N THR A 50 -18.39 -10.87 9.65
CA THR A 50 -18.92 -10.92 11.01
C THR A 50 -18.46 -12.18 11.74
N GLY A 51 -18.49 -12.14 13.07
CA GLY A 51 -18.33 -13.35 13.87
C GLY A 51 -19.45 -14.34 13.64
N ARG A 52 -19.10 -15.64 13.60
CA ARG A 52 -20.03 -16.77 13.49
C ARG A 52 -20.11 -17.50 14.81
N GLY A 53 -21.33 -17.77 15.29
CA GLY A 53 -21.55 -18.29 16.63
C GLY A 53 -21.12 -17.27 17.68
N ASP A 54 -20.37 -17.70 18.69
CA ASP A 54 -19.86 -16.83 19.76
C ASP A 54 -18.58 -16.06 19.38
N ALA A 55 -18.00 -16.36 18.21
CA ALA A 55 -16.74 -15.75 17.80
C ALA A 55 -16.88 -14.25 17.53
N THR A 56 -15.80 -13.52 17.73
CA THR A 56 -15.65 -12.09 17.43
C THR A 56 -14.60 -11.91 16.34
N VAL A 57 -14.80 -10.88 15.48
CA VAL A 57 -13.83 -10.51 14.44
C VAL A 57 -13.35 -9.07 14.62
N ALA A 58 -12.05 -8.86 14.42
CA ALA A 58 -11.39 -7.56 14.45
C ALA A 58 -10.27 -7.51 13.41
N THR A 59 -9.85 -6.33 12.98
CA THR A 59 -8.64 -6.20 12.17
C THR A 59 -7.39 -6.35 13.04
N ASP A 60 -6.38 -7.05 12.54
CA ASP A 60 -5.07 -7.19 13.17
C ASP A 60 -3.96 -6.72 12.21
N SER A 61 -2.88 -6.14 12.74
CA SER A 61 -1.73 -5.66 11.97
C SER A 61 -0.42 -6.33 12.35
N SER A 62 -0.45 -7.31 13.25
CA SER A 62 0.72 -8.07 13.71
C SER A 62 0.91 -9.34 12.88
N ASP A 63 -0.19 -9.93 12.43
CA ASP A 63 -0.27 -11.17 11.70
C ASP A 63 -1.10 -10.88 10.43
N TYR A 64 -0.48 -10.74 9.26
CA TYR A 64 -1.18 -10.48 7.98
C TYR A 64 -0.53 -11.24 6.82
N TYR A 65 -1.29 -11.56 5.77
CA TYR A 65 -0.77 -12.33 4.64
C TYR A 65 -0.26 -11.42 3.52
N ASP A 66 -1.07 -10.45 3.10
CA ASP A 66 -0.74 -9.44 2.11
C ASP A 66 -1.09 -8.05 2.67
N GLY A 67 -0.50 -6.99 2.13
CA GLY A 67 -0.73 -5.64 2.63
C GLY A 67 -0.15 -5.42 4.04
N SER A 68 -1.01 -5.03 4.99
CA SER A 68 -0.64 -4.63 6.35
C SER A 68 -1.63 -5.09 7.43
N LYS A 69 -2.77 -5.66 7.04
CA LYS A 69 -3.79 -6.10 8.00
C LYS A 69 -4.41 -7.44 7.60
N SER A 70 -4.91 -8.14 8.60
CA SER A 70 -5.78 -9.30 8.41
C SER A 70 -7.04 -9.17 9.25
N LEU A 71 -7.93 -10.15 9.13
CA LEU A 71 -9.04 -10.34 10.04
C LEU A 71 -8.68 -11.38 11.11
N TYR A 72 -8.56 -10.94 12.36
CA TYR A 72 -8.42 -11.80 13.52
C TYR A 72 -9.78 -12.28 14.03
N VAL A 73 -9.86 -13.58 14.29
CA VAL A 73 -11.05 -14.29 14.75
C VAL A 73 -10.75 -14.91 16.12
N SER A 74 -11.53 -14.53 17.13
CA SER A 74 -11.31 -14.93 18.51
C SER A 74 -12.60 -15.27 19.26
N GLY A 75 -12.48 -15.79 20.48
CA GLY A 75 -13.63 -16.07 21.35
C GLY A 75 -14.44 -17.28 20.89
N ARG A 76 -13.79 -18.27 20.27
CA ARG A 76 -14.45 -19.45 19.72
C ARG A 76 -14.84 -20.44 20.82
N GLY A 77 -16.15 -20.62 21.03
CA GLY A 77 -16.72 -21.59 21.97
C GLY A 77 -17.03 -22.98 21.40
N GLN A 78 -17.04 -23.13 20.08
CA GLN A 78 -17.29 -24.38 19.34
C GLN A 78 -16.44 -24.40 18.05
N GLU A 79 -16.15 -25.57 17.49
CA GLU A 79 -15.30 -25.74 16.29
C GLU A 79 -15.89 -25.02 15.07
N TRP A 80 -17.21 -25.00 14.94
CA TRP A 80 -17.88 -24.32 13.82
C TRP A 80 -18.00 -22.79 14.03
N ASN A 81 -17.62 -22.26 15.21
CA ASN A 81 -17.55 -20.81 15.41
C ASN A 81 -16.34 -20.25 14.64
N GLY A 82 -16.48 -19.06 14.08
CA GLY A 82 -15.46 -18.52 13.18
C GLY A 82 -15.82 -17.14 12.62
N CYS A 83 -15.50 -16.90 11.37
CA CYS A 83 -15.91 -15.68 10.66
C CYS A 83 -16.78 -16.04 9.46
N ALA A 84 -17.70 -15.15 9.10
CA ALA A 84 -18.67 -15.38 8.03
C ALA A 84 -18.97 -14.12 7.23
N ILE A 85 -19.31 -14.31 5.96
CA ILE A 85 -19.81 -13.28 5.05
C ILE A 85 -20.97 -13.84 4.22
N THR A 86 -22.02 -13.04 4.04
CA THR A 86 -23.14 -13.39 3.15
C THR A 86 -22.73 -13.22 1.69
N LEU A 87 -22.99 -14.23 0.87
CA LEU A 87 -22.75 -14.17 -0.57
C LEU A 87 -23.92 -13.49 -1.28
N ASP A 88 -23.60 -12.59 -2.20
CA ASP A 88 -24.59 -11.91 -3.04
C ASP A 88 -25.26 -12.90 -4.00
N SER A 89 -26.56 -13.13 -3.82
CA SER A 89 -27.35 -14.07 -4.63
C SER A 89 -27.51 -13.65 -6.09
N SER A 90 -27.13 -12.43 -6.45
CA SER A 90 -27.06 -11.96 -7.83
C SER A 90 -25.74 -12.33 -8.52
N ALA A 91 -24.67 -12.57 -7.75
CA ALA A 91 -23.36 -13.03 -8.22
C ALA A 91 -23.20 -14.54 -8.08
N PHE A 92 -23.73 -15.13 -7.01
CA PHE A 92 -23.57 -16.54 -6.67
C PHE A 92 -24.89 -17.26 -6.81
N VAL A 93 -24.88 -18.36 -7.56
CA VAL A 93 -26.08 -19.10 -7.96
C VAL A 93 -25.86 -20.60 -7.73
N PRO A 94 -26.81 -21.30 -7.07
CA PRO A 94 -26.80 -22.76 -6.94
C PRO A 94 -26.63 -23.48 -8.29
N GLY A 95 -25.86 -24.56 -8.28
CA GLY A 95 -25.52 -25.35 -9.47
C GLY A 95 -24.36 -24.78 -10.32
N GLN A 96 -23.89 -23.56 -10.04
CA GLN A 96 -22.78 -22.95 -10.77
C GLN A 96 -21.43 -23.16 -10.07
N THR A 97 -20.35 -23.15 -10.87
CA THR A 97 -18.98 -23.40 -10.40
C THR A 97 -18.17 -22.11 -10.27
N TYR A 98 -17.43 -21.99 -9.17
CA TYR A 98 -16.58 -20.84 -8.83
C TYR A 98 -15.24 -21.28 -8.26
N SER A 99 -14.32 -20.32 -8.16
CA SER A 99 -13.07 -20.45 -7.41
C SER A 99 -13.19 -19.73 -6.08
N PHE A 100 -12.79 -20.38 -4.99
CA PHE A 100 -12.74 -19.80 -3.65
C PHE A 100 -11.35 -19.99 -3.05
N SER A 101 -10.82 -18.96 -2.39
CA SER A 101 -9.57 -19.05 -1.64
C SER A 101 -9.46 -18.04 -0.49
N THR A 102 -8.61 -18.36 0.47
CA THR A 102 -8.12 -17.44 1.51
C THR A 102 -6.77 -17.93 2.03
N ALA A 103 -5.97 -17.02 2.58
CA ALA A 103 -4.91 -17.37 3.51
C ALA A 103 -5.52 -17.52 4.92
N VAL A 104 -5.07 -18.52 5.69
CA VAL A 104 -5.45 -18.71 7.09
C VAL A 104 -4.23 -18.95 7.97
N LEU A 105 -4.18 -18.33 9.15
CA LEU A 105 -3.11 -18.51 10.14
C LEU A 105 -3.71 -18.87 11.49
N GLN A 106 -3.08 -19.78 12.22
CA GLN A 106 -3.41 -20.07 13.62
C GLN A 106 -2.14 -20.18 14.46
N LYS A 107 -2.25 -19.97 15.78
CA LYS A 107 -1.10 -19.87 16.70
C LYS A 107 -1.26 -20.77 17.94
N SER A 108 -1.91 -21.92 17.79
CA SER A 108 -2.26 -22.86 18.88
C SER A 108 -1.09 -23.66 19.47
N GLY A 109 0.07 -23.68 18.79
CA GLY A 109 1.23 -24.52 19.13
C GLY A 109 1.20 -25.92 18.50
N SER A 110 0.13 -26.32 17.82
CA SER A 110 0.02 -27.60 17.10
C SER A 110 -0.46 -27.38 15.65
N THR A 111 -0.41 -28.43 14.83
CA THR A 111 -1.09 -28.40 13.52
C THR A 111 -2.59 -28.53 13.76
N VAL A 112 -3.38 -27.71 13.08
CA VAL A 112 -4.85 -27.68 13.16
C VAL A 112 -5.40 -27.71 11.74
N THR A 113 -6.39 -28.56 11.48
CA THR A 113 -7.08 -28.55 10.18
C THR A 113 -8.02 -27.34 10.14
N MET A 114 -7.80 -26.45 9.17
CA MET A 114 -8.69 -25.33 8.88
C MET A 114 -9.61 -25.67 7.72
N GLN A 115 -10.83 -25.14 7.75
CA GLN A 115 -11.86 -25.40 6.75
C GLN A 115 -12.53 -24.10 6.29
N MET A 116 -12.82 -24.04 4.99
CA MET A 116 -13.73 -23.10 4.39
C MET A 116 -15.01 -23.84 4.00
N SER A 117 -16.17 -23.29 4.37
CA SER A 117 -17.46 -23.93 4.14
C SER A 117 -18.52 -22.97 3.63
N LEU A 118 -19.53 -23.55 2.99
CA LEU A 118 -20.75 -22.90 2.57
C LEU A 118 -21.92 -23.38 3.44
N GLN A 119 -22.67 -22.45 4.01
CA GLN A 119 -24.01 -22.70 4.53
C GLN A 119 -25.04 -22.24 3.50
N GLN A 120 -26.06 -23.06 3.27
CA GLN A 120 -27.26 -22.71 2.51
C GLN A 120 -28.49 -22.89 3.40
N ASP A 121 -29.33 -21.84 3.47
CA ASP A 121 -30.50 -21.77 4.36
C ASP A 121 -30.14 -21.65 5.86
N ASP A 122 -31.15 -21.53 6.74
CA ASP A 122 -30.97 -21.40 8.19
C ASP A 122 -31.71 -22.47 9.02
N GLY A 123 -31.47 -22.46 10.33
CA GLY A 123 -32.14 -23.34 11.29
C GLY A 123 -31.97 -24.84 11.01
N ASN A 124 -33.04 -25.61 11.20
CA ASN A 124 -33.04 -27.07 11.03
C ASN A 124 -32.98 -27.52 9.56
N GLY A 125 -33.15 -26.60 8.60
CA GLY A 125 -33.10 -26.87 7.16
C GLY A 125 -31.73 -26.58 6.54
N ALA A 126 -30.82 -25.96 7.29
CA ALA A 126 -29.53 -25.53 6.80
C ALA A 126 -28.68 -26.71 6.28
N SER A 127 -28.12 -26.53 5.08
CA SER A 127 -27.12 -27.42 4.51
C SER A 127 -25.73 -26.81 4.68
N TYR A 128 -24.75 -27.65 4.99
CA TYR A 128 -23.36 -27.25 5.20
C TYR A 128 -22.46 -28.08 4.31
N THR A 129 -21.67 -27.41 3.47
CA THR A 129 -20.79 -28.07 2.50
C THR A 129 -19.37 -27.54 2.64
N SER A 130 -18.41 -28.44 2.82
CA SER A 130 -16.98 -28.10 2.82
C SER A 130 -16.53 -27.70 1.41
N ILE A 131 -15.91 -26.52 1.29
CA ILE A 131 -15.36 -26.00 0.04
C ILE A 131 -13.90 -26.43 -0.10
N ALA A 132 -13.10 -26.20 0.94
CA ALA A 132 -11.68 -26.49 0.97
C ALA A 132 -11.22 -26.76 2.41
N THR A 133 -10.25 -27.65 2.57
CA THR A 133 -9.60 -27.97 3.84
C THR A 133 -8.08 -27.99 3.67
N ALA A 134 -7.35 -27.61 4.72
CA ALA A 134 -5.91 -27.76 4.78
C ALA A 134 -5.43 -27.86 6.23
N ASP A 135 -4.37 -28.63 6.44
CA ASP A 135 -3.67 -28.69 7.72
C ASP A 135 -2.76 -27.47 7.87
N ALA A 136 -3.16 -26.55 8.76
CA ALA A 136 -2.40 -25.35 9.06
C ALA A 136 -1.44 -25.59 10.21
N LYS A 137 -0.14 -25.39 9.99
CA LYS A 137 0.84 -25.43 11.08
C LYS A 137 0.72 -24.17 11.93
N SER A 138 1.06 -24.31 13.21
CA SER A 138 1.06 -23.15 14.09
C SER A 138 2.11 -22.13 13.63
N ASN A 139 1.72 -20.86 13.57
CA ASN A 139 2.53 -19.75 13.10
C ASN A 139 2.90 -19.83 11.60
N GLU A 140 2.10 -20.51 10.77
CA GLU A 140 2.28 -20.59 9.32
C GLU A 140 0.97 -20.25 8.61
N TRP A 141 0.97 -19.20 7.77
CA TRP A 141 -0.16 -18.93 6.89
C TRP A 141 -0.30 -20.06 5.88
N THR A 142 -1.52 -20.58 5.75
CA THR A 142 -1.83 -21.75 4.95
C THR A 142 -2.90 -21.40 3.94
N LYS A 143 -2.72 -21.82 2.68
CA LYS A 143 -3.73 -21.65 1.64
C LYS A 143 -4.90 -22.60 1.86
N LEU A 144 -6.12 -22.06 1.88
CA LEU A 144 -7.34 -22.79 1.59
C LEU A 144 -7.79 -22.41 0.18
N GLU A 145 -7.98 -23.39 -0.70
CA GLU A 145 -8.38 -23.12 -2.09
C GLU A 145 -9.18 -24.28 -2.70
N ASN A 146 -10.21 -23.90 -3.46
CA ASN A 146 -10.87 -24.78 -4.40
C ASN A 146 -11.23 -23.99 -5.66
N THR A 147 -10.56 -24.26 -6.77
CA THR A 147 -10.75 -23.53 -8.03
C THR A 147 -11.97 -24.00 -8.83
N LYS A 148 -12.63 -25.09 -8.41
CA LYS A 148 -13.75 -25.71 -9.14
C LYS A 148 -14.86 -26.15 -8.20
N PHE A 149 -15.20 -25.32 -7.22
CA PHE A 149 -16.31 -25.61 -6.32
C PHE A 149 -17.64 -25.32 -7.00
N THR A 150 -18.49 -26.35 -7.11
CA THR A 150 -19.86 -26.17 -7.59
C THR A 150 -20.78 -26.00 -6.40
N ILE A 151 -21.46 -24.85 -6.32
CA ILE A 151 -22.42 -24.57 -5.26
C ILE A 151 -23.55 -25.61 -5.36
N PRO A 152 -23.86 -26.37 -4.28
CA PRO A 152 -24.94 -27.36 -4.32
C PRO A 152 -26.28 -26.72 -4.69
N ASP A 153 -27.13 -27.47 -5.39
CA ASP A 153 -28.45 -27.02 -5.84
C ASP A 153 -29.50 -27.05 -4.70
N ASN A 154 -29.20 -26.31 -3.63
CA ASN A 154 -30.07 -26.09 -2.49
C ASN A 154 -30.60 -24.65 -2.51
N SER A 155 -31.82 -24.44 -2.01
CA SER A 155 -32.40 -23.11 -1.82
C SER A 155 -31.89 -22.44 -0.54
N GLY A 156 -32.02 -21.12 -0.46
CA GLY A 156 -31.75 -20.35 0.76
C GLY A 156 -30.61 -19.36 0.60
N ASP A 157 -30.42 -18.52 1.62
CA ASP A 157 -29.31 -17.57 1.67
C ASP A 157 -27.99 -18.34 1.78
N MET A 158 -26.95 -17.79 1.14
CA MET A 158 -25.62 -18.40 1.12
C MET A 158 -24.67 -17.63 2.03
N ILE A 159 -24.02 -18.36 2.93
CA ILE A 159 -23.03 -17.80 3.85
C ILE A 159 -21.73 -18.56 3.67
N LEU A 160 -20.68 -17.85 3.25
CA LEU A 160 -19.32 -18.34 3.27
C LEU A 160 -18.75 -18.15 4.67
N TYR A 161 -18.12 -19.17 5.23
CA TYR A 161 -17.48 -19.08 6.54
C TYR A 161 -16.19 -19.89 6.62
N ILE A 162 -15.34 -19.51 7.57
CA ILE A 162 -14.06 -20.17 7.87
C ILE A 162 -14.08 -20.63 9.32
N GLU A 163 -13.64 -21.86 9.56
CA GLU A 163 -13.77 -22.56 10.83
C GLU A 163 -12.74 -23.70 10.97
N THR A 164 -12.83 -24.45 12.08
CA THR A 164 -12.23 -25.79 12.18
C THR A 164 -13.32 -26.85 11.96
N PRO A 165 -12.99 -28.02 11.41
CA PRO A 165 -13.97 -29.08 11.19
C PRO A 165 -14.73 -29.43 12.47
N GLN A 166 -16.03 -29.68 12.33
CA GLN A 166 -16.84 -30.18 13.43
C GLN A 166 -16.24 -31.47 14.01
N ASP A 167 -16.30 -31.61 15.33
CA ASP A 167 -15.74 -32.72 16.11
C ASP A 167 -14.20 -32.81 16.10
N SER A 168 -13.48 -31.80 15.58
CA SER A 168 -12.01 -31.78 15.67
C SER A 168 -11.49 -31.52 17.09
N GLY A 169 -12.29 -30.85 17.93
CA GLY A 169 -11.89 -30.38 19.25
C GLY A 169 -11.03 -29.10 19.24
N ASP A 170 -10.74 -28.53 18.07
CA ASP A 170 -9.85 -27.37 17.95
C ASP A 170 -10.61 -26.05 18.06
N LEU A 171 -10.38 -25.33 19.16
CA LEU A 171 -10.99 -24.03 19.43
C LEU A 171 -9.99 -22.86 19.29
N CYS A 172 -8.89 -23.06 18.57
CA CYS A 172 -7.86 -22.04 18.43
C CYS A 172 -8.38 -20.78 17.74
N ASP A 173 -7.96 -19.62 18.22
CA ASP A 173 -8.12 -18.38 17.47
C ASP A 173 -7.28 -18.45 16.17
N PHE A 174 -7.74 -17.73 15.15
CA PHE A 174 -7.11 -17.74 13.84
C PHE A 174 -7.27 -16.39 13.13
N TYR A 175 -6.56 -16.22 12.03
CA TYR A 175 -6.56 -15.04 11.20
C TYR A 175 -6.87 -15.44 9.76
N ILE A 176 -7.56 -14.58 9.01
CA ILE A 176 -7.73 -14.74 7.56
C ILE A 176 -7.34 -13.48 6.82
N ASP A 177 -6.85 -13.66 5.61
CA ASP A 177 -6.47 -12.56 4.72
C ASP A 177 -6.47 -13.03 3.25
N SER A 178 -6.45 -12.09 2.31
CA SER A 178 -6.43 -12.33 0.87
C SER A 178 -7.56 -13.25 0.42
N VAL A 179 -8.78 -13.00 0.91
CA VAL A 179 -9.97 -13.72 0.45
C VAL A 179 -10.21 -13.36 -1.01
N GLN A 180 -10.43 -14.38 -1.83
CA GLN A 180 -10.80 -14.20 -3.23
C GLN A 180 -11.88 -15.19 -3.61
N VAL A 181 -12.95 -14.66 -4.20
CA VAL A 181 -13.97 -15.49 -4.87
C VAL A 181 -14.11 -15.02 -6.31
N SER A 182 -13.96 -15.95 -7.24
CA SER A 182 -13.73 -15.64 -8.65
C SER A 182 -14.35 -16.65 -9.60
N LYS A 183 -14.24 -16.39 -10.91
CA LYS A 183 -14.64 -17.32 -11.96
C LYS A 183 -13.95 -18.67 -11.77
N SER A 184 -14.66 -19.76 -12.03
CA SER A 184 -14.10 -21.11 -11.93
C SER A 184 -12.80 -21.26 -12.72
N GLY A 185 -11.83 -21.93 -12.11
CA GLY A 185 -10.52 -22.24 -12.66
C GLY A 185 -9.49 -21.15 -12.39
N LYS A 186 -9.88 -19.98 -11.86
CA LYS A 186 -8.91 -18.97 -11.42
C LYS A 186 -8.23 -19.42 -10.13
N GLU A 187 -6.91 -19.40 -10.15
CA GLU A 187 -6.06 -19.63 -8.98
C GLU A 187 -5.83 -18.32 -8.21
N SER A 188 -5.63 -18.45 -6.91
CA SER A 188 -5.27 -17.34 -6.05
C SER A 188 -3.78 -17.09 -6.00
N SER A 189 -3.40 -15.86 -5.64
CA SER A 189 -2.02 -15.47 -5.37
C SER A 189 -1.50 -16.04 -4.04
N VAL A 190 -2.34 -16.71 -3.25
CA VAL A 190 -1.94 -17.27 -1.96
C VAL A 190 -1.01 -18.47 -2.16
N VAL A 191 0.06 -18.45 -1.39
CA VAL A 191 1.12 -19.44 -1.26
C VAL A 191 1.33 -19.71 0.23
N THR A 192 1.18 -20.97 0.64
CA THR A 192 1.41 -21.41 2.03
C THR A 192 2.84 -21.09 2.47
N GLY A 193 3.00 -20.65 3.72
CA GLY A 193 4.27 -20.28 4.33
C GLY A 193 4.74 -18.86 4.01
N GLN A 194 3.91 -18.05 3.36
CA GLN A 194 4.15 -16.62 3.11
C GLN A 194 3.36 -15.74 4.10
N GLY A 195 3.59 -14.43 4.08
CA GLY A 195 2.93 -13.52 5.01
C GLY A 195 3.66 -13.35 6.34
N THR A 196 3.19 -12.37 7.11
CA THR A 196 3.76 -11.90 8.38
C THR A 196 3.07 -12.58 9.56
N VAL A 197 3.86 -13.05 10.53
CA VAL A 197 3.36 -13.66 11.78
C VAL A 197 4.06 -13.01 12.99
N GLY A 198 3.28 -12.37 13.86
CA GLY A 198 3.76 -11.65 15.03
C GLY A 198 4.24 -12.57 16.14
N GLY A 199 5.53 -12.50 16.52
CA GLY A 199 6.04 -13.08 17.77
C GLY A 199 6.56 -14.53 17.73
N SER A 200 6.67 -15.20 16.58
CA SER A 200 7.35 -16.50 16.50
C SER A 200 8.83 -16.35 16.17
N SER A 201 9.69 -16.62 17.16
CA SER A 201 11.12 -16.87 16.95
C SER A 201 11.33 -18.37 16.71
N THR A 202 11.03 -18.85 15.50
CA THR A 202 11.56 -20.13 15.02
C THR A 202 12.14 -19.94 13.63
N VAL A 203 13.44 -20.20 13.53
CA VAL A 203 14.24 -20.10 12.32
C VAL A 203 13.84 -21.24 11.37
N THR A 204 13.03 -20.90 10.38
CA THR A 204 13.09 -21.50 9.03
C THR A 204 12.94 -20.34 8.05
N GLN A 205 13.92 -20.22 7.15
CA GLN A 205 14.11 -19.06 6.29
C GLN A 205 12.86 -18.68 5.47
N PRO A 206 12.49 -17.40 5.42
CA PRO A 206 11.43 -16.90 4.57
C PRO A 206 11.86 -16.94 3.10
N GLY A 207 11.01 -17.50 2.24
CA GLY A 207 11.07 -17.22 0.82
C GLY A 207 10.53 -15.81 0.59
N ASN A 208 11.42 -14.87 0.26
CA ASN A 208 11.13 -13.52 -0.18
C ASN A 208 9.95 -13.46 -1.16
N ASN A 209 8.87 -12.77 -0.79
CA ASN A 209 7.94 -12.15 -1.72
C ASN A 209 7.65 -10.70 -1.30
N ASN A 210 8.72 -9.94 -1.08
CA ASN A 210 8.73 -8.59 -1.62
C ASN A 210 8.87 -8.78 -3.16
N PRO A 211 8.08 -8.13 -4.03
CA PRO A 211 8.53 -7.98 -5.40
C PRO A 211 9.94 -7.36 -5.32
N PRO A 212 10.93 -7.85 -6.09
CA PRO A 212 12.28 -7.35 -5.98
C PRO A 212 12.28 -5.87 -6.35
N GLN A 213 12.28 -4.98 -5.35
CA GLN A 213 12.81 -3.65 -5.52
C GLN A 213 14.33 -3.77 -5.39
N THR A 214 14.96 -3.61 -6.54
CA THR A 214 16.37 -3.77 -6.82
C THR A 214 17.27 -3.03 -5.85
N GLY A 215 17.81 -3.75 -4.86
CA GLY A 215 18.98 -3.36 -4.09
C GLY A 215 19.71 -4.62 -3.66
N THR A 216 20.68 -5.10 -4.44
CA THR A 216 21.62 -6.12 -3.96
C THR A 216 22.50 -5.46 -2.90
N SER A 217 22.43 -5.93 -1.66
CA SER A 217 23.27 -5.36 -0.61
C SER A 217 24.73 -5.70 -0.85
N ASN A 218 25.58 -4.69 -0.91
CA ASN A 218 27.03 -4.85 -0.89
C ASN A 218 27.56 -4.92 0.55
N LEU A 219 26.68 -4.85 1.55
CA LEU A 219 27.06 -4.90 2.95
C LEU A 219 27.23 -6.34 3.41
N THR A 220 28.12 -6.55 4.38
CA THR A 220 28.31 -7.86 5.00
C THR A 220 28.34 -7.75 6.51
N LYS A 221 27.86 -8.78 7.19
CA LYS A 221 27.84 -8.85 8.66
C LYS A 221 29.21 -8.73 9.33
N ASN A 222 30.28 -9.06 8.59
CA ASN A 222 31.64 -9.10 9.10
C ASN A 222 32.35 -7.73 9.09
N GLN A 223 31.82 -6.77 8.32
CA GLN A 223 32.31 -5.40 8.29
C GLN A 223 31.59 -4.54 9.34
N THR A 224 32.19 -3.41 9.69
CA THR A 224 31.50 -2.38 10.46
C THR A 224 30.52 -1.65 9.55
N ILE A 225 29.23 -1.69 9.87
CA ILE A 225 28.17 -1.01 9.13
C ILE A 225 27.88 0.33 9.82
N LYS A 226 28.00 1.42 9.08
CA LYS A 226 27.67 2.76 9.54
C LYS A 226 26.20 3.05 9.35
N ILE A 227 25.49 3.23 10.46
CA ILE A 227 24.05 3.54 10.44
C ILE A 227 23.86 4.97 10.90
N MET A 228 23.16 5.79 10.11
CA MET A 228 22.70 7.12 10.50
C MET A 228 21.21 7.09 10.81
N PRO A 229 20.80 7.05 12.09
CA PRO A 229 19.42 7.35 12.48
C PRO A 229 19.16 8.84 12.26
N ALA A 230 18.29 9.20 11.32
CA ALA A 230 17.96 10.58 10.97
C ALA A 230 16.48 10.87 11.20
N GLY A 231 16.15 12.02 11.77
CA GLY A 231 14.75 12.34 12.03
C GLY A 231 14.50 13.50 12.99
N ASP A 232 13.30 13.52 13.55
CA ASP A 232 12.86 14.50 14.53
C ASP A 232 13.09 14.05 15.99
N SER A 233 12.22 14.46 16.90
CA SER A 233 12.23 14.12 18.33
C SER A 233 12.12 12.62 18.58
N ILE A 234 11.43 11.87 17.71
CA ILE A 234 11.30 10.41 17.85
C ILE A 234 12.66 9.74 17.64
N THR A 235 13.44 10.22 16.66
CA THR A 235 14.83 9.77 16.46
C THR A 235 15.77 10.33 17.52
N ASN A 236 15.56 11.55 18.02
CA ASN A 236 16.29 12.07 19.18
C ASN A 236 16.10 11.18 20.42
N GLY A 237 14.94 10.53 20.55
CA GLY A 237 14.58 9.71 21.71
C GLY A 237 13.87 10.53 22.79
N ASP A 238 13.06 11.51 22.39
CA ASP A 238 12.20 12.22 23.34
C ASP A 238 11.17 11.25 23.92
N GLY A 239 10.85 11.35 25.21
CA GLY A 239 10.01 10.40 25.92
C GLY A 239 10.77 9.20 26.52
N GLU A 240 11.91 8.80 25.95
CA GLU A 240 12.80 7.80 26.58
C GLU A 240 14.25 7.92 26.08
N GLN A 241 15.20 8.11 26.99
CA GLN A 241 16.63 8.24 26.64
C GLN A 241 17.09 7.15 25.67
N GLY A 242 17.67 7.58 24.54
CA GLY A 242 18.14 6.71 23.46
C GLY A 242 17.07 6.20 22.50
N GLY A 243 15.78 6.46 22.76
CA GLY A 243 14.65 6.09 21.91
C GLY A 243 14.71 4.65 21.41
N TYR A 244 14.43 4.46 20.13
CA TYR A 244 14.57 3.17 19.45
C TYR A 244 16.04 2.77 19.20
N ARG A 245 16.96 3.74 19.18
CA ARG A 245 18.37 3.54 18.77
C ARG A 245 19.09 2.56 19.68
N LYS A 246 18.85 2.64 20.99
CA LYS A 246 19.41 1.67 21.94
C LYS A 246 18.92 0.23 21.69
N TYR A 247 17.64 0.07 21.35
CA TYR A 247 17.04 -1.24 21.10
C TYR A 247 17.51 -1.82 19.76
N LEU A 248 17.61 -0.96 18.74
CA LEU A 248 18.23 -1.29 17.45
C LEU A 248 19.68 -1.77 17.62
N TYR A 249 20.49 -1.00 18.36
CA TYR A 249 21.90 -1.32 18.61
C TYR A 249 22.05 -2.67 19.36
N ASP A 250 21.26 -2.87 20.41
CA ASP A 250 21.23 -4.12 21.18
C ASP A 250 20.81 -5.32 20.31
N ALA A 251 19.76 -5.17 19.50
CA ALA A 251 19.26 -6.22 18.63
C ALA A 251 20.30 -6.61 17.55
N LEU A 252 20.87 -5.63 16.84
CA LEU A 252 21.89 -5.88 15.81
C LEU A 252 23.17 -6.48 16.41
N THR A 253 23.59 -6.01 17.59
CA THR A 253 24.75 -6.58 18.31
C THR A 253 24.50 -8.03 18.69
N LYS A 254 23.31 -8.36 19.21
CA LYS A 254 22.91 -9.75 19.52
C LYS A 254 22.80 -10.62 18.28
N MET A 255 22.42 -10.05 17.14
CA MET A 255 22.45 -10.73 15.85
C MET A 255 23.89 -10.97 15.38
N GLY A 256 24.89 -10.28 15.91
CA GLY A 256 26.31 -10.44 15.56
C GLY A 256 26.83 -9.43 14.53
N TYR A 257 26.10 -8.34 14.30
CA TYR A 257 26.57 -7.23 13.48
C TYR A 257 27.59 -6.38 14.24
N LYS A 258 28.53 -5.79 13.50
CA LYS A 258 29.39 -4.70 13.98
C LYS A 258 28.80 -3.39 13.51
N ILE A 259 28.29 -2.58 14.43
CA ILE A 259 27.60 -1.33 14.11
C ILE A 259 28.41 -0.13 14.60
N ASP A 260 28.49 0.89 13.77
CA ASP A 260 28.95 2.25 14.08
C ASP A 260 27.75 3.18 13.85
N MET A 261 27.15 3.71 14.92
CA MET A 261 26.09 4.71 14.73
C MET A 261 26.78 6.03 14.41
N VAL A 262 26.28 6.77 13.42
CA VAL A 262 26.91 8.00 12.95
C VAL A 262 25.91 9.14 12.88
N GLY A 263 26.40 10.34 13.17
CA GLY A 263 25.60 11.55 13.10
C GLY A 263 26.25 12.72 13.84
N PRO A 264 25.71 13.93 13.70
CA PRO A 264 26.24 15.13 14.35
C PRO A 264 25.99 15.19 15.87
N ASN A 265 25.05 14.39 16.39
CA ASN A 265 24.72 14.33 17.82
C ASN A 265 25.21 13.00 18.40
N GLY A 266 25.52 12.95 19.70
CA GLY A 266 26.03 11.77 20.42
C GLY A 266 27.47 11.91 20.89
N ARG A 267 27.98 10.87 21.58
CA ARG A 267 29.35 10.79 22.13
C ARG A 267 29.94 9.38 22.00
N ASP A 268 29.53 8.64 20.98
CA ASP A 268 29.92 7.25 20.70
C ASP A 268 29.51 6.20 21.76
N ASN A 269 28.90 6.60 22.88
CA ASN A 269 28.57 5.69 23.98
C ASN A 269 27.60 6.31 25.00
N ALA A 270 26.48 5.62 25.23
CA ALA A 270 25.59 5.86 26.36
C ALA A 270 25.04 4.55 26.93
N SER A 271 24.42 4.65 28.12
CA SER A 271 23.69 3.54 28.73
C SER A 271 22.34 3.99 29.23
N ALA A 272 21.29 3.24 28.91
CA ALA A 272 19.92 3.47 29.38
C ALA A 272 19.17 2.13 29.45
N ASN A 273 18.29 1.95 30.44
CA ASN A 273 17.48 0.74 30.62
C ASN A 273 18.32 -0.57 30.63
N GLY A 274 19.55 -0.51 31.15
CA GLY A 274 20.48 -1.65 31.19
C GLY A 274 21.14 -2.00 29.85
N ILE A 275 20.94 -1.19 28.82
CA ILE A 275 21.53 -1.35 27.48
C ILE A 275 22.63 -0.30 27.30
N THR A 276 23.81 -0.74 26.89
CA THR A 276 24.89 0.14 26.42
C THR A 276 24.88 0.15 24.90
N TYR A 277 24.99 1.34 24.31
CA TYR A 277 24.87 1.54 22.88
C TYR A 277 25.68 2.74 22.42
N ASP A 278 26.05 2.74 21.14
CA ASP A 278 26.55 3.94 20.47
C ASP A 278 25.39 4.90 20.27
N ASP A 279 25.48 6.08 20.90
CA ASP A 279 24.40 7.05 20.96
C ASP A 279 24.44 8.10 19.85
N ASN A 280 25.31 7.94 18.86
CA ASN A 280 25.40 8.84 17.71
C ASN A 280 24.13 8.82 16.84
N HIS A 281 23.71 10.00 16.37
CA HIS A 281 22.51 10.14 15.53
C HIS A 281 22.39 11.53 14.88
N ALA A 282 21.43 11.63 13.95
CA ALA A 282 20.98 12.84 13.27
C ALA A 282 19.50 13.15 13.59
N GLY A 283 19.11 12.98 14.86
CA GLY A 283 17.76 13.29 15.36
C GLY A 283 17.71 14.68 15.98
N PHE A 284 16.70 15.48 15.62
CA PHE A 284 16.55 16.85 16.09
C PHE A 284 15.10 17.15 16.49
N SER A 285 14.86 17.36 17.79
CA SER A 285 13.52 17.62 18.30
C SER A 285 12.89 18.87 17.67
N GLY A 286 11.63 18.73 17.23
CA GLY A 286 10.86 19.81 16.59
C GLY A 286 11.24 20.11 15.14
N TYR A 287 12.11 19.33 14.49
CA TYR A 287 12.49 19.63 13.12
C TYR A 287 11.45 19.06 12.13
N GLN A 288 11.12 19.86 11.12
CA GLN A 288 10.39 19.42 9.94
C GLN A 288 11.34 18.85 8.88
N ILE A 289 10.80 18.36 7.77
CA ILE A 289 11.61 17.85 6.65
C ILE A 289 12.55 18.94 6.12
N LYS A 290 12.01 20.07 5.64
CA LYS A 290 12.78 21.13 4.96
C LYS A 290 12.29 22.56 5.25
N GLU A 291 11.01 22.76 5.52
CA GLU A 291 10.51 24.06 5.98
C GLU A 291 10.92 24.35 7.42
N VAL A 292 11.04 25.64 7.75
CA VAL A 292 11.26 26.10 9.12
C VAL A 292 9.98 26.76 9.61
N PRO A 293 9.22 26.12 10.51
CA PRO A 293 7.92 26.66 10.93
C PRO A 293 8.09 27.96 11.71
N GLY A 294 7.04 28.80 11.71
CA GLY A 294 7.04 30.09 12.41
C GLY A 294 7.36 29.98 13.91
N TRP A 295 6.94 28.90 14.57
CA TRP A 295 7.31 28.61 15.97
C TRP A 295 8.77 28.19 16.14
N GLY A 296 9.34 27.50 15.13
CA GLY A 296 10.76 27.13 15.10
C GLY A 296 11.66 28.36 14.97
N GLN A 297 11.21 29.38 14.22
CA GLN A 297 11.93 30.65 14.09
C GLN A 297 11.92 31.46 15.40
N GLN A 298 10.84 31.42 16.17
CA GLN A 298 10.66 32.17 17.43
C GLN A 298 11.53 31.68 18.60
N GLN A 299 12.03 30.43 18.53
CA GLN A 299 12.93 29.84 19.54
C GLN A 299 14.40 29.82 19.10
N GLY A 300 14.75 30.55 18.03
CA GLY A 300 16.11 30.56 17.47
C GLY A 300 16.46 29.30 16.66
N GLY A 301 15.46 28.53 16.24
CA GLY A 301 15.63 27.21 15.63
C GLY A 301 16.01 27.25 14.16
N LYS A 302 17.02 26.44 13.81
CA LYS A 302 17.43 26.08 12.44
C LYS A 302 16.47 25.06 11.77
N GLY A 303 15.19 25.10 12.14
CA GLY A 303 14.24 23.99 12.38
C GLY A 303 13.82 23.05 11.24
N SER A 304 14.75 22.65 10.37
CA SER A 304 14.53 21.62 9.36
C SER A 304 15.69 20.64 9.31
N LEU A 305 15.40 19.37 9.19
CA LEU A 305 16.41 18.32 9.08
C LEU A 305 17.27 18.52 7.82
N TYR A 306 16.65 18.87 6.69
CA TYR A 306 17.35 19.14 5.43
C TYR A 306 18.45 20.21 5.58
N ASN A 307 18.10 21.40 6.10
CA ASN A 307 19.07 22.49 6.22
C ASN A 307 20.16 22.15 7.25
N GLU A 308 19.81 21.50 8.36
CA GLU A 308 20.80 21.15 9.38
C GLU A 308 21.83 20.16 8.84
N LEU A 309 21.40 19.09 8.18
CA LEU A 309 22.33 18.13 7.62
C LEU A 309 23.16 18.75 6.49
N LYS A 310 22.52 19.52 5.59
CA LYS A 310 23.18 20.13 4.44
C LYS A 310 24.20 21.20 4.84
N ASN A 311 23.82 22.14 5.71
CA ASN A 311 24.69 23.24 6.11
C ASN A 311 25.90 22.77 6.92
N ASN A 312 25.77 21.67 7.65
CA ASN A 312 26.87 21.07 8.40
C ASN A 312 27.61 19.98 7.62
N SER A 313 27.19 19.67 6.38
CA SER A 313 27.69 18.56 5.56
C SER A 313 27.70 17.22 6.31
N ALA A 314 26.67 16.97 7.11
CA ALA A 314 26.63 15.87 8.08
C ALA A 314 26.70 14.49 7.39
N VAL A 315 25.89 14.29 6.34
CA VAL A 315 25.89 13.03 5.55
C VAL A 315 27.25 12.81 4.90
N LYS A 316 27.81 13.86 4.30
CA LYS A 316 29.12 13.80 3.65
C LYS A 316 30.25 13.44 4.62
N LYS A 317 30.24 14.01 5.82
CA LYS A 317 31.26 13.74 6.85
C LYS A 317 31.12 12.34 7.45
N ALA A 318 29.88 11.89 7.68
CA ALA A 318 29.62 10.59 8.29
C ALA A 318 29.85 9.41 7.33
N GLN A 319 29.53 9.59 6.04
CA GLN A 319 29.50 8.52 5.03
C GLN A 319 28.74 7.27 5.54
N PRO A 320 27.43 7.39 5.81
CA PRO A 320 26.65 6.26 6.31
C PRO A 320 26.40 5.22 5.21
N ASP A 321 26.50 3.94 5.55
CA ASP A 321 26.09 2.83 4.68
C ASP A 321 24.57 2.69 4.65
N ILE A 322 23.93 2.96 5.79
CA ILE A 322 22.48 2.90 5.98
C ILE A 322 22.01 4.22 6.59
N ILE A 323 21.00 4.84 6.00
CA ILE A 323 20.25 5.93 6.62
C ILE A 323 18.85 5.42 6.99
N LEU A 324 18.46 5.58 8.25
CA LEU A 324 17.08 5.37 8.72
C LEU A 324 16.41 6.73 8.81
N LEU A 325 15.58 7.10 7.83
CA LEU A 325 14.97 8.42 7.75
C LEU A 325 13.51 8.38 8.22
N MET A 326 13.27 8.76 9.48
CA MET A 326 11.92 8.94 10.05
C MET A 326 11.70 10.41 10.39
N ILE A 327 10.97 11.11 9.53
CA ILE A 327 10.72 12.55 9.63
C ILE A 327 9.30 12.86 9.16
N GLY A 328 8.72 13.99 9.61
CA GLY A 328 7.43 14.49 9.15
C GLY A 328 6.36 14.66 10.23
N THR A 329 6.61 14.19 11.45
CA THR A 329 5.69 14.36 12.58
C THR A 329 5.39 15.84 12.82
N ASN A 330 6.42 16.70 12.71
CA ASN A 330 6.28 18.14 12.88
C ASN A 330 5.64 18.84 11.67
N ASP A 331 5.74 18.26 10.46
CA ASP A 331 5.06 18.74 9.26
C ASP A 331 3.55 18.49 9.37
N LEU A 332 3.16 17.32 9.88
CA LEU A 332 1.79 16.99 10.25
C LEU A 332 1.23 17.92 11.34
N THR A 333 2.03 18.18 12.38
CA THR A 333 1.70 19.13 13.46
C THR A 333 1.51 20.56 12.92
N ALA A 334 2.29 20.96 11.92
CA ALA A 334 2.13 22.24 11.24
C ALA A 334 1.03 22.23 10.16
N ASN A 335 0.31 21.12 10.01
CA ASN A 335 -0.77 20.94 9.04
C ASN A 335 -0.35 21.26 7.60
N ARG A 336 0.89 20.87 7.23
CA ARG A 336 1.40 21.02 5.87
C ARG A 336 0.64 20.09 4.91
N SER A 337 0.53 20.51 3.65
CA SER A 337 -0.09 19.69 2.61
C SER A 337 0.79 18.48 2.28
N MET A 338 0.15 17.37 1.86
CA MET A 338 0.89 16.16 1.48
C MET A 338 1.81 16.40 0.28
N ASP A 339 1.42 17.27 -0.66
CA ASP A 339 2.27 17.64 -1.80
C ASP A 339 3.54 18.37 -1.36
N ALA A 340 3.43 19.28 -0.38
CA ALA A 340 4.58 20.00 0.16
C ALA A 340 5.52 19.05 0.91
N CYS A 341 4.95 18.15 1.74
CA CYS A 341 5.71 17.09 2.40
C CYS A 341 6.41 16.18 1.38
N ALA A 342 5.71 15.73 0.33
CA ALA A 342 6.28 14.89 -0.71
C ALA A 342 7.44 15.59 -1.44
N SER A 343 7.26 16.85 -1.83
CA SER A 343 8.31 17.68 -2.45
C SER A 343 9.54 17.79 -1.56
N ASP A 344 9.35 17.97 -0.26
CA ASP A 344 10.45 18.11 0.68
C ASP A 344 11.16 16.78 0.96
N LEU A 345 10.41 15.66 1.02
CA LEU A 345 11.00 14.31 1.11
C LEU A 345 11.86 14.00 -0.11
N ARG A 346 11.39 14.31 -1.33
CA ARG A 346 12.19 14.17 -2.57
C ARG A 346 13.48 14.97 -2.50
N ALA A 347 13.40 16.24 -2.11
CA ALA A 347 14.59 17.08 -1.96
C ALA A 347 15.57 16.53 -0.91
N MET A 348 15.05 15.97 0.18
CA MET A 348 15.84 15.33 1.24
C MET A 348 16.55 14.07 0.75
N LEU A 349 15.84 13.18 0.05
CA LEU A 349 16.42 11.99 -0.56
C LEU A 349 17.49 12.34 -1.59
N ASP A 350 17.21 13.29 -2.50
CA ASP A 350 18.18 13.73 -3.51
C ASP A 350 19.48 14.25 -2.85
N TYR A 351 19.36 15.03 -1.77
CA TYR A 351 20.51 15.49 -1.01
C TYR A 351 21.27 14.33 -0.35
N MET A 352 20.58 13.46 0.39
CA MET A 352 21.22 12.34 1.07
C MET A 352 21.95 11.41 0.10
N LEU A 353 21.28 11.00 -0.99
CA LEU A 353 21.85 10.15 -2.05
C LEU A 353 23.06 10.80 -2.75
N SER A 354 23.09 12.14 -2.86
CA SER A 354 24.21 12.84 -3.46
C SER A 354 25.47 12.90 -2.58
N GLU A 355 25.32 12.77 -1.25
CA GLU A 355 26.41 12.92 -0.28
C GLU A 355 26.85 11.61 0.37
N MET A 356 25.97 10.61 0.46
CA MET A 356 26.28 9.28 0.98
C MET A 356 27.03 8.42 -0.06
N PRO A 357 27.65 7.29 0.35
CA PRO A 357 28.22 6.33 -0.59
C PRO A 357 27.20 5.86 -1.64
N SER A 358 27.65 5.68 -2.88
CA SER A 358 26.75 5.33 -4.01
C SER A 358 26.05 3.97 -3.87
N ASP A 359 26.61 3.09 -3.04
CA ASP A 359 26.09 1.76 -2.70
C ASP A 359 25.34 1.73 -1.35
N GLY A 360 25.22 2.88 -0.68
CA GLY A 360 24.43 2.98 0.53
C GLY A 360 22.92 2.92 0.25
N VAL A 361 22.16 2.68 1.31
CA VAL A 361 20.70 2.52 1.28
C VAL A 361 20.01 3.51 2.22
N ILE A 362 18.87 4.04 1.80
CA ILE A 362 17.99 4.83 2.66
C ILE A 362 16.72 4.03 2.92
N PHE A 363 16.44 3.74 4.19
CA PHE A 363 15.11 3.33 4.61
C PHE A 363 14.29 4.59 4.88
N LEU A 364 13.33 4.88 4.01
CA LEU A 364 12.39 5.98 4.19
C LEU A 364 11.18 5.49 5.00
N CYS A 365 11.02 6.03 6.20
CA CYS A 365 10.16 5.45 7.22
C CYS A 365 8.84 6.22 7.39
N SER A 366 7.73 5.49 7.51
CA SER A 366 6.47 6.06 8.02
C SER A 366 6.64 6.62 9.44
N VAL A 367 5.74 7.50 9.90
CA VAL A 367 5.73 8.01 11.29
C VAL A 367 4.69 7.29 12.16
N PRO A 368 4.94 7.15 13.48
CA PRO A 368 3.98 6.60 14.43
C PRO A 368 2.63 7.32 14.50
N GLU A 369 1.62 6.61 15.00
CA GLU A 369 0.34 7.19 15.41
C GLU A 369 0.56 8.27 16.49
N HIS A 370 -0.24 9.36 16.48
CA HIS A 370 -0.22 10.39 17.52
C HIS A 370 -1.51 11.20 17.51
N THR A 371 -1.93 11.69 18.67
CA THR A 371 -3.08 12.61 18.80
C THR A 371 -2.70 14.00 19.28
N ALA A 372 -1.46 14.20 19.73
CA ALA A 372 -0.96 15.51 20.08
C ALA A 372 -1.04 16.48 18.89
N TYR A 373 -1.28 17.76 19.19
CA TYR A 373 -1.29 18.86 18.20
C TYR A 373 -2.21 18.64 16.98
N GLY A 374 -3.29 17.86 17.12
CA GLY A 374 -4.27 17.64 16.05
C GLY A 374 -3.90 16.53 15.08
N GLY A 375 -2.96 15.65 15.46
CA GLY A 375 -2.76 14.35 14.84
C GLY A 375 -4.00 13.46 14.97
N ASN A 376 -4.19 12.58 13.99
CA ASN A 376 -5.20 11.53 14.00
C ASN A 376 -4.87 10.49 12.93
N THR A 377 -5.48 9.31 13.07
CA THR A 377 -5.26 8.15 12.20
C THR A 377 -5.37 8.47 10.72
N GLN A 378 -6.35 9.30 10.28
CA GLN A 378 -6.49 9.62 8.86
C GLN A 378 -5.35 10.51 8.35
N LYS A 379 -4.97 11.54 9.10
CA LYS A 379 -3.85 12.43 8.73
C LYS A 379 -2.54 11.66 8.67
N ILE A 380 -2.32 10.77 9.63
CA ILE A 380 -1.11 9.96 9.73
C ILE A 380 -1.08 8.92 8.63
N ALA A 381 -2.20 8.24 8.34
CA ALA A 381 -2.32 7.35 7.19
C ALA A 381 -2.05 8.07 5.85
N ASN A 382 -2.58 9.29 5.67
CA ASN A 382 -2.33 10.08 4.45
C ASN A 382 -0.84 10.42 4.29
N TYR A 383 -0.18 10.82 5.38
CA TYR A 383 1.26 11.10 5.36
C TYR A 383 2.08 9.84 5.13
N ASN A 384 1.79 8.74 5.82
CA ASN A 384 2.49 7.47 5.64
C ASN A 384 2.32 6.92 4.22
N ASN A 385 1.15 7.07 3.60
CA ASN A 385 0.94 6.79 2.18
C ASN A 385 1.77 7.70 1.26
N THR A 386 1.95 8.97 1.64
CA THR A 386 2.82 9.91 0.91
C THR A 386 4.29 9.48 1.00
N VAL A 387 4.75 9.08 2.19
CA VAL A 387 6.10 8.54 2.42
C VAL A 387 6.32 7.29 1.56
N LYS A 388 5.37 6.34 1.55
CA LYS A 388 5.44 5.13 0.73
C LYS A 388 5.56 5.44 -0.75
N LYS A 389 4.68 6.31 -1.29
CA LYS A 389 4.73 6.73 -2.70
C LYS A 389 6.07 7.38 -3.07
N VAL A 390 6.61 8.24 -2.22
CA VAL A 390 7.91 8.88 -2.47
C VAL A 390 9.05 7.85 -2.42
N ALA A 391 9.02 6.87 -1.52
CA ALA A 391 10.00 5.78 -1.52
C ALA A 391 9.95 4.97 -2.84
N GLU A 392 8.73 4.64 -3.31
CA GLU A 392 8.52 3.89 -4.55
C GLU A 392 9.05 4.63 -5.80
N GLU A 393 8.95 5.97 -5.83
CA GLU A 393 9.55 6.81 -6.88
C GLU A 393 11.09 6.70 -6.93
N TYR A 394 11.73 6.34 -5.82
CA TYR A 394 13.18 6.24 -5.65
C TYR A 394 13.69 4.80 -5.54
N ALA A 395 12.83 3.81 -5.80
CA ALA A 395 13.16 2.39 -5.67
C ALA A 395 14.38 1.95 -6.51
N ASN A 396 14.63 2.63 -7.63
CA ASN A 396 15.79 2.39 -8.49
C ASN A 396 17.09 3.11 -8.02
N LYS A 397 17.04 3.80 -6.87
CA LYS A 397 18.15 4.57 -6.26
C LYS A 397 18.46 4.11 -4.84
N ASN A 398 18.24 2.82 -4.52
CA ASN A 398 18.46 2.25 -3.18
C ASN A 398 17.68 2.96 -2.06
N VAL A 399 16.44 3.38 -2.34
CA VAL A 399 15.52 3.86 -1.30
C VAL A 399 14.44 2.79 -1.10
N ILE A 400 14.23 2.38 0.15
CA ILE A 400 13.30 1.33 0.53
C ILE A 400 12.32 1.89 1.55
N PHE A 401 11.02 1.63 1.36
CA PHE A 401 10.02 2.01 2.35
C PHE A 401 10.11 1.11 3.60
N ALA A 402 10.05 1.72 4.79
CA ALA A 402 10.02 0.99 6.05
C ALA A 402 8.81 1.41 6.90
N ASP A 403 7.86 0.49 7.09
CA ASP A 403 6.60 0.75 7.80
C ASP A 403 6.74 0.67 9.33
N VAL A 404 7.39 1.69 9.92
CA VAL A 404 7.44 1.90 11.37
C VAL A 404 6.06 2.04 12.00
N HIS A 405 5.07 2.58 11.27
CA HIS A 405 3.71 2.71 11.78
C HIS A 405 3.07 1.34 11.97
N GLY A 406 3.21 0.47 10.98
CA GLY A 406 2.72 -0.91 11.00
C GLY A 406 3.32 -1.77 12.11
N CYS A 407 4.55 -1.48 12.57
CA CYS A 407 5.16 -2.23 13.67
C CYS A 407 4.63 -1.85 15.07
N LEU A 408 3.73 -0.86 15.17
CA LEU A 408 3.19 -0.32 16.42
C LEU A 408 1.70 -0.63 16.59
N ASN A 409 1.25 -0.76 17.84
CA ASN A 409 -0.15 -0.93 18.23
C ASN A 409 -0.81 0.44 18.47
N GLY A 410 -0.75 1.30 17.46
CA GLY A 410 -1.32 2.65 17.48
C GLY A 410 -0.97 3.43 18.76
N MET A 411 -1.97 4.09 19.36
CA MET A 411 -1.80 4.90 20.57
C MET A 411 -1.38 4.11 21.83
N ASN A 412 -1.50 2.78 21.86
CA ASN A 412 -1.07 1.98 23.02
C ASN A 412 0.46 1.97 23.18
N ASP A 413 1.19 2.19 22.08
CA ASP A 413 2.64 2.28 22.07
C ASP A 413 3.14 3.73 22.15
N ILE A 414 2.22 4.70 22.31
CA ILE A 414 2.52 6.11 22.48
C ILE A 414 2.47 6.47 23.97
N SER A 415 3.32 7.40 24.38
CA SER A 415 3.43 7.85 25.76
C SER A 415 2.25 8.77 26.14
N ASN A 416 2.20 9.18 27.41
CA ASN A 416 1.15 10.06 27.91
C ASN A 416 1.18 11.47 27.28
N ASP A 417 2.28 11.86 26.61
CA ASP A 417 2.33 13.10 25.83
C ASP A 417 1.59 13.01 24.49
N GLN A 418 1.07 11.82 24.16
CA GLN A 418 0.30 11.53 22.95
C GLN A 418 1.06 11.81 21.64
N LEU A 419 2.39 11.88 21.68
CA LEU A 419 3.25 12.15 20.53
C LEU A 419 4.40 11.15 20.41
N HIS A 420 5.16 10.96 21.48
CA HIS A 420 6.37 10.14 21.43
C HIS A 420 6.05 8.70 21.81
N PRO A 421 6.66 7.69 21.16
CA PRO A 421 6.56 6.32 21.60
C PRO A 421 6.93 6.16 23.09
N ASN A 422 6.23 5.27 23.79
CA ASN A 422 6.67 4.82 25.11
C ASN A 422 7.81 3.78 24.96
N GLY A 423 8.40 3.32 26.07
CA GLY A 423 9.49 2.34 26.01
C GLY A 423 9.17 1.05 25.27
N GLY A 424 7.91 0.59 25.34
CA GLY A 424 7.41 -0.54 24.56
C GLY A 424 7.39 -0.24 23.07
N GLY A 425 6.86 0.92 22.69
CA GLY A 425 6.88 1.42 21.31
C GLY A 425 8.29 1.58 20.75
N TYR A 426 9.18 2.26 21.47
CA TYR A 426 10.58 2.42 21.04
C TYR A 426 11.31 1.09 20.88
N LYS A 427 11.02 0.09 21.72
CA LYS A 427 11.58 -1.25 21.56
C LYS A 427 11.09 -1.93 20.29
N LYS A 428 9.80 -1.81 19.95
CA LYS A 428 9.24 -2.34 18.70
C LYS A 428 9.90 -1.71 17.47
N ILE A 429 10.03 -0.38 17.44
CA ILE A 429 10.70 0.34 16.35
C ILE A 429 12.16 -0.13 16.20
N GLY A 430 12.89 -0.26 17.31
CA GLY A 430 14.30 -0.68 17.28
C GLY A 430 14.46 -2.09 16.73
N ASN A 431 13.60 -3.03 17.15
CA ASN A 431 13.59 -4.40 16.65
C ASN A 431 13.16 -4.50 15.19
N PHE A 432 12.16 -3.70 14.78
CA PHE A 432 11.73 -3.60 13.38
C PHE A 432 12.89 -3.15 12.49
N PHE A 433 13.61 -2.08 12.88
CA PHE A 433 14.78 -1.64 12.13
C PHE A 433 15.91 -2.67 12.10
N ALA A 434 16.11 -3.43 13.18
CA ALA A 434 17.09 -4.51 13.17
C ALA A 434 16.72 -5.60 12.15
N GLY A 435 15.43 -5.94 12.07
CA GLY A 435 14.90 -6.90 11.08
C GLY A 435 15.11 -6.44 9.64
N VAL A 436 14.66 -5.24 9.28
CA VAL A 436 14.79 -4.75 7.88
C VAL A 436 16.26 -4.61 7.45
N ILE A 437 17.17 -4.30 8.40
CA ILE A 437 18.61 -4.25 8.13
C ILE A 437 19.17 -5.67 7.97
N ASP A 438 18.77 -6.63 8.81
CA ASP A 438 19.20 -8.02 8.67
C ASP A 438 18.74 -8.60 7.33
N ASP A 439 17.48 -8.37 6.95
CA ASP A 439 16.93 -8.80 5.66
C ASP A 439 17.71 -8.17 4.49
N TYR A 440 17.98 -6.86 4.54
CA TYR A 440 18.75 -6.19 3.51
C TYR A 440 20.18 -6.71 3.41
N VAL A 441 20.90 -6.86 4.53
CA VAL A 441 22.31 -7.30 4.52
C VAL A 441 22.44 -8.79 4.16
N THR A 442 21.44 -9.61 4.50
CA THR A 442 21.44 -11.04 4.16
C THR A 442 20.86 -11.32 2.77
N ALA A 443 20.14 -10.37 2.18
CA ALA A 443 19.75 -10.39 0.77
C ALA A 443 20.98 -10.32 -0.14
N SER A 444 21.51 -11.51 -0.44
CA SER A 444 22.64 -11.82 -1.31
C SER A 444 24.06 -11.57 -0.74
N ALA A 445 24.39 -12.25 0.36
CA ALA A 445 25.77 -12.71 0.59
C ALA A 445 25.98 -14.10 -0.07
N ALA A 446 26.85 -14.14 -1.10
CA ALA A 446 27.25 -15.26 -2.00
C ALA A 446 26.25 -15.56 -3.14
N VAL A 447 26.61 -15.39 -4.42
CA VAL A 447 27.67 -16.12 -5.16
C VAL A 447 28.52 -15.20 -6.05
N VAL A 448 29.84 -15.28 -5.90
CA VAL A 448 30.81 -14.89 -6.94
C VAL A 448 30.48 -15.71 -8.19
N THR A 449 29.73 -15.13 -9.12
CA THR A 449 29.43 -15.78 -10.39
C THR A 449 30.56 -15.46 -11.34
N THR A 450 31.38 -16.47 -11.62
CA THR A 450 32.44 -16.47 -12.63
C THR A 450 31.84 -16.04 -13.98
N THR A 451 32.43 -15.04 -14.61
CA THR A 451 32.07 -14.57 -15.94
C THR A 451 32.18 -15.74 -16.95
N THR A 452 31.03 -16.28 -17.37
CA THR A 452 30.96 -17.18 -18.53
C THR A 452 30.32 -16.42 -19.68
N THR A 453 31.15 -15.91 -20.58
CA THR A 453 30.76 -15.30 -21.85
C THR A 453 30.02 -16.34 -22.69
N THR A 454 28.71 -16.17 -22.89
CA THR A 454 27.95 -16.94 -23.90
C THR A 454 27.67 -16.02 -25.07
N THR A 455 28.30 -16.31 -26.20
CA THR A 455 28.08 -15.65 -27.49
C THR A 455 26.76 -16.15 -28.09
N THR A 456 25.78 -15.27 -28.28
CA THR A 456 24.56 -15.58 -29.02
C THR A 456 24.69 -15.08 -30.46
N THR A 457 24.74 -16.02 -31.39
CA THR A 457 24.70 -15.79 -32.84
C THR A 457 23.28 -15.45 -33.27
N THR A 458 23.07 -14.28 -33.88
CA THR A 458 21.78 -13.88 -34.48
C THR A 458 21.70 -14.37 -35.92
N THR A 459 20.72 -15.23 -36.21
CA THR A 459 20.34 -15.63 -37.58
C THR A 459 19.32 -14.64 -38.14
N THR A 460 19.68 -13.93 -39.19
CA THR A 460 18.82 -13.00 -39.94
C THR A 460 17.88 -13.77 -40.86
N THR A 461 16.56 -13.53 -40.75
CA THR A 461 15.59 -13.87 -41.81
C THR A 461 14.93 -12.58 -42.29
N THR A 462 15.10 -12.30 -43.59
CA THR A 462 14.60 -11.13 -44.31
C THR A 462 13.10 -11.26 -44.58
N THR A 463 12.32 -10.20 -44.34
CA THR A 463 11.12 -9.89 -45.15
C THR A 463 10.91 -8.37 -45.18
N THR A 464 10.77 -7.88 -46.41
CA THR A 464 10.70 -6.50 -46.90
C THR A 464 9.36 -5.84 -46.58
N THR A 465 9.34 -4.54 -46.23
CA THR A 465 8.33 -3.56 -46.70
C THR A 465 8.91 -2.14 -46.61
N SER A 466 8.64 -1.36 -47.65
CA SER A 466 9.30 -0.12 -48.07
C SER A 466 9.02 1.12 -47.22
N THR A 467 10.05 1.97 -47.06
CA THR A 467 9.95 3.36 -46.57
C THR A 467 10.59 4.31 -47.60
N THR A 468 9.85 5.35 -47.98
CA THR A 468 10.30 6.41 -48.90
C THR A 468 10.94 7.54 -48.10
N THR A 469 12.20 7.84 -48.41
CA THR A 469 12.99 8.95 -47.85
C THR A 469 12.75 10.24 -48.62
N THR A 470 12.70 11.40 -47.96
CA THR A 470 13.09 12.67 -48.60
C THR A 470 13.87 13.53 -47.62
N THR A 471 15.10 13.81 -48.03
CA THR A 471 16.09 14.69 -47.41
C THR A 471 15.85 16.13 -47.84
N THR A 472 15.98 17.11 -46.95
CA THR A 472 16.01 18.53 -47.35
C THR A 472 17.23 19.25 -46.79
N THR A 473 17.98 19.82 -47.71
CA THR A 473 19.23 20.57 -47.55
C THR A 473 18.94 22.04 -47.23
N SER A 474 19.66 22.61 -46.27
CA SER A 474 19.63 24.03 -45.92
C SER A 474 20.28 24.90 -47.00
N THR A 475 19.64 26.01 -47.37
CA THR A 475 20.29 27.15 -48.02
C THR A 475 19.81 28.46 -47.41
N THR A 476 20.78 29.32 -47.11
CA THR A 476 20.65 30.65 -46.51
C THR A 476 20.49 31.70 -47.60
N THR A 477 19.57 32.65 -47.46
CA THR A 477 19.61 33.91 -48.21
C THR A 477 19.07 35.05 -47.34
N THR A 478 19.80 36.16 -47.39
CA THR A 478 19.65 37.41 -46.66
C THR A 478 18.69 38.34 -47.40
N GLU A 479 17.75 39.00 -46.70
CA GLU A 479 17.09 40.22 -47.17
C GLU A 479 16.81 41.20 -46.01
N GLU A 480 16.94 42.49 -46.32
CA GLU A 480 16.99 43.68 -45.44
C GLU A 480 15.60 44.14 -44.93
N PRO A 481 15.51 45.15 -44.02
CA PRO A 481 14.38 45.33 -43.13
C PRO A 481 13.18 46.01 -43.79
N THR A 482 11.97 45.65 -43.36
CA THR A 482 10.77 46.46 -43.62
C THR A 482 9.92 46.54 -42.35
N THR A 483 9.59 47.77 -41.96
CA THR A 483 8.87 48.13 -40.74
C THR A 483 7.35 48.04 -40.91
N THR A 484 6.66 47.64 -39.85
CA THR A 484 5.25 47.93 -39.47
C THR A 484 4.15 47.05 -40.08
N THR A 485 3.46 46.25 -39.25
CA THR A 485 2.14 46.59 -38.67
C THR A 485 1.59 45.35 -37.93
N THR A 486 1.51 45.41 -36.60
CA THR A 486 0.86 44.40 -35.76
C THR A 486 -0.64 44.41 -36.05
N THR A 487 -1.13 43.32 -36.63
CA THR A 487 -2.57 43.04 -36.69
C THR A 487 -2.84 41.79 -35.88
N THR A 488 -3.42 41.97 -34.70
CA THR A 488 -3.82 40.91 -33.79
C THR A 488 -5.07 40.23 -34.34
N THR A 489 -4.91 39.14 -35.10
CA THR A 489 -6.01 38.22 -35.38
C THR A 489 -6.14 37.23 -34.22
N ALA A 490 -7.32 37.19 -33.61
CA ALA A 490 -7.67 36.26 -32.54
C ALA A 490 -7.45 34.79 -33.01
N PRO A 491 -6.97 33.90 -32.13
CA PRO A 491 -6.82 32.48 -32.46
C PRO A 491 -8.17 31.84 -32.85
N PRO A 492 -8.19 30.85 -33.75
CA PRO A 492 -9.41 30.12 -34.08
C PRO A 492 -9.95 29.40 -32.83
N GLU A 493 -11.26 29.55 -32.58
CA GLU A 493 -11.96 28.92 -31.47
C GLU A 493 -12.06 27.40 -31.69
N ILE A 494 -11.43 26.62 -30.81
CA ILE A 494 -11.50 25.15 -30.85
C ILE A 494 -12.87 24.73 -30.32
N LYS A 495 -13.64 24.03 -31.15
CA LYS A 495 -14.98 23.56 -30.79
C LYS A 495 -14.88 22.28 -29.95
N VAL A 496 -15.72 22.17 -28.93
CA VAL A 496 -15.91 20.93 -28.16
C VAL A 496 -16.41 19.83 -29.10
N THR A 497 -15.69 18.71 -29.14
CA THR A 497 -16.03 17.56 -29.99
C THR A 497 -16.84 16.53 -29.21
N LEU A 498 -16.45 16.26 -27.97
CA LEU A 498 -17.19 15.45 -27.00
C LEU A 498 -16.85 15.95 -25.59
N ALA A 499 -17.82 16.52 -24.88
CA ALA A 499 -17.61 17.03 -23.52
C ALA A 499 -17.25 15.89 -22.57
N GLY A 500 -16.14 16.02 -21.85
CA GLY A 500 -15.61 15.00 -20.93
C GLY A 500 -14.61 14.01 -21.54
N ASP A 501 -14.43 13.97 -22.86
CA ASP A 501 -13.42 13.14 -23.55
C ASP A 501 -12.11 13.95 -23.68
N VAL A 502 -11.32 13.91 -22.63
CA VAL A 502 -10.13 14.74 -22.40
C VAL A 502 -8.92 14.17 -23.15
N ASN A 503 -8.82 12.84 -23.23
CA ASN A 503 -7.73 12.17 -23.94
C ASN A 503 -8.01 12.03 -25.46
N CYS A 504 -9.21 12.40 -25.92
CA CYS A 504 -9.67 12.37 -27.31
C CYS A 504 -9.72 10.95 -27.92
N ASP A 505 -10.02 9.93 -27.11
CA ASP A 505 -10.13 8.54 -27.56
C ASP A 505 -11.55 8.13 -28.00
N GLY A 506 -12.53 9.03 -27.81
CA GLY A 506 -13.93 8.84 -28.18
C GLY A 506 -14.80 8.25 -27.07
N ASN A 507 -14.25 7.95 -25.89
CA ASN A 507 -14.99 7.55 -24.70
C ASN A 507 -14.91 8.62 -23.61
N ILE A 508 -15.82 8.55 -22.65
CA ILE A 508 -15.75 9.35 -21.42
C ILE A 508 -15.56 8.34 -20.30
N ASP A 509 -14.39 8.32 -19.66
CA ASP A 509 -14.06 7.41 -18.56
C ASP A 509 -13.08 8.02 -17.54
N MET A 510 -12.52 7.19 -16.65
CA MET A 510 -11.66 7.67 -15.57
C MET A 510 -10.28 8.15 -16.08
N SER A 511 -9.85 7.69 -17.26
CA SER A 511 -8.60 8.12 -17.90
C SER A 511 -8.64 9.62 -18.23
N ASP A 512 -9.82 10.13 -18.59
CA ASP A 512 -10.05 11.56 -18.84
C ASP A 512 -9.86 12.39 -17.57
N VAL A 513 -10.46 11.91 -16.48
CA VAL A 513 -10.35 12.51 -15.15
C VAL A 513 -8.88 12.54 -14.69
N VAL A 514 -8.16 11.43 -14.89
CA VAL A 514 -6.75 11.31 -14.55
C VAL A 514 -5.91 12.29 -15.35
N LEU A 515 -6.17 12.45 -16.66
CA LEU A 515 -5.43 13.39 -17.51
C LEU A 515 -5.67 14.86 -17.09
N ILE A 516 -6.90 15.23 -16.71
CA ILE A 516 -7.17 16.55 -16.11
C ILE A 516 -6.31 16.75 -14.85
N MET A 517 -6.36 15.81 -13.91
CA MET A 517 -5.62 15.94 -12.64
C MET A 517 -4.10 15.95 -12.85
N GLN A 518 -3.59 15.15 -13.78
CA GLN A 518 -2.17 15.14 -14.16
C GLN A 518 -1.74 16.45 -14.80
N SER A 519 -2.57 17.01 -15.70
CA SER A 519 -2.28 18.28 -16.38
C SER A 519 -2.26 19.47 -15.41
N LEU A 520 -3.13 19.48 -14.39
CA LEU A 520 -3.15 20.50 -13.33
C LEU A 520 -1.97 20.37 -12.36
N ALA A 521 -1.61 19.12 -12.02
CA ALA A 521 -0.53 18.84 -11.07
C ALA A 521 0.88 19.03 -11.67
N ASN A 522 1.04 18.76 -12.98
CA ASN A 522 2.31 18.93 -13.68
C ASN A 522 2.10 19.37 -15.15
N PRO A 523 1.77 20.66 -15.38
CA PRO A 523 1.44 21.16 -16.71
C PRO A 523 2.62 21.09 -17.70
N ASN A 524 3.86 21.15 -17.21
CA ASN A 524 5.06 21.04 -18.06
C ASN A 524 5.21 19.64 -18.68
N LYS A 525 4.64 18.60 -18.04
CA LYS A 525 4.69 17.23 -18.54
C LYS A 525 3.37 16.82 -19.21
N TYR A 526 2.23 17.10 -18.59
CA TYR A 526 0.93 16.60 -19.02
C TYR A 526 -0.07 17.69 -19.43
N GLY A 527 0.29 18.97 -19.31
CA GLY A 527 -0.53 20.07 -19.80
C GLY A 527 -0.42 20.26 -21.31
N VAL A 528 -1.11 21.27 -21.83
CA VAL A 528 -1.00 21.66 -23.24
C VAL A 528 0.45 21.96 -23.59
N LYS A 529 0.99 21.24 -24.59
CA LYS A 529 2.42 21.24 -25.01
C LYS A 529 3.39 20.64 -23.98
N GLY A 530 2.88 19.80 -23.08
CA GLY A 530 3.69 19.02 -22.15
C GLY A 530 4.67 18.08 -22.86
N THR A 531 5.70 17.65 -22.14
CA THR A 531 6.74 16.76 -22.68
C THR A 531 6.29 15.30 -22.84
N ASP A 532 5.16 14.91 -22.25
CA ASP A 532 4.62 13.55 -22.36
C ASP A 532 3.92 13.33 -23.71
N PRO A 533 4.11 12.18 -24.39
CA PRO A 533 3.42 11.86 -25.64
C PRO A 533 1.88 11.88 -25.53
N ASN A 534 1.35 11.63 -24.34
CA ASN A 534 -0.10 11.62 -24.05
C ASN A 534 -0.52 12.86 -23.26
N ALA A 535 0.28 13.93 -23.27
CA ALA A 535 -0.09 15.19 -22.64
C ALA A 535 -1.39 15.75 -23.22
N LEU A 536 -2.09 16.54 -22.39
CA LEU A 536 -3.33 17.21 -22.76
C LEU A 536 -3.14 17.98 -24.07
N THR A 537 -4.01 17.73 -25.04
CA THR A 537 -4.00 18.45 -26.32
C THR A 537 -4.85 19.72 -26.22
N ASP A 538 -4.71 20.64 -27.18
CA ASP A 538 -5.59 21.82 -27.24
C ASP A 538 -7.08 21.41 -27.40
N GLN A 539 -7.36 20.29 -28.09
CA GLN A 539 -8.72 19.74 -28.22
C GLN A 539 -9.19 19.09 -26.91
N GLY A 540 -8.31 18.33 -26.25
CA GLY A 540 -8.59 17.72 -24.95
C GLY A 540 -8.89 18.76 -23.89
N ALA A 541 -8.16 19.88 -23.88
CA ALA A 541 -8.42 21.01 -22.99
C ALA A 541 -9.81 21.64 -23.22
N ALA A 542 -10.25 21.73 -24.48
CA ALA A 542 -11.60 22.23 -24.81
C ALA A 542 -12.70 21.23 -24.40
N ASN A 543 -12.47 19.93 -24.56
CA ASN A 543 -13.40 18.88 -24.12
C ASN A 543 -13.47 18.77 -22.59
N ALA A 544 -12.38 19.10 -21.90
CA ALA A 544 -12.24 19.01 -20.46
C ALA A 544 -12.95 20.12 -19.69
N ASP A 545 -13.11 21.33 -20.27
CA ASP A 545 -13.76 22.49 -19.63
C ASP A 545 -15.29 22.33 -19.59
N VAL A 546 -15.77 21.44 -18.72
CA VAL A 546 -17.17 21.04 -18.57
C VAL A 546 -17.87 21.80 -17.43
N ASP A 547 -17.14 22.28 -16.43
CA ASP A 547 -17.67 23.11 -15.34
C ASP A 547 -17.90 24.55 -15.82
N LYS A 548 -19.13 24.88 -16.22
CA LYS A 548 -19.49 26.22 -16.71
C LYS A 548 -19.53 27.31 -15.63
N GLU A 549 -19.40 26.95 -14.35
CA GLU A 549 -19.30 27.92 -13.26
C GLU A 549 -17.89 28.53 -13.15
N SER A 550 -16.88 27.81 -13.64
CA SER A 550 -15.51 28.29 -13.77
C SER A 550 -15.11 28.40 -15.25
N LYS A 551 -14.04 29.14 -15.57
CA LYS A 551 -13.53 29.26 -16.94
C LYS A 551 -12.17 28.61 -17.03
N GLY A 552 -12.00 27.69 -17.98
CA GLY A 552 -10.76 26.96 -18.19
C GLY A 552 -10.62 25.78 -17.22
N LEU A 553 -9.59 24.98 -17.45
CA LEU A 553 -9.44 23.68 -16.79
C LEU A 553 -9.18 23.80 -15.28
N THR A 554 -10.00 23.12 -14.48
CA THR A 554 -9.93 23.06 -13.02
C THR A 554 -10.17 21.64 -12.49
N SER A 555 -10.01 21.44 -11.18
CA SER A 555 -10.37 20.18 -10.53
C SER A 555 -11.89 19.91 -10.50
N ASN A 556 -12.71 20.95 -10.68
CA ASN A 556 -14.17 20.79 -10.70
C ASN A 556 -14.64 20.12 -11.99
N ASP A 557 -13.92 20.34 -13.10
CA ASP A 557 -14.16 19.64 -14.36
C ASP A 557 -14.02 18.13 -14.20
N ALA A 558 -12.91 17.71 -13.59
CA ALA A 558 -12.66 16.31 -13.27
C ALA A 558 -13.75 15.74 -12.35
N LEU A 559 -14.20 16.51 -11.37
CA LEU A 559 -15.30 16.12 -10.48
C LEU A 559 -16.64 15.98 -11.22
N LEU A 560 -16.92 16.84 -12.19
CA LEU A 560 -18.16 16.79 -12.96
C LEU A 560 -18.21 15.57 -13.88
N ILE A 561 -17.08 15.22 -14.52
CA ILE A 561 -16.91 13.96 -15.28
C ILE A 561 -17.12 12.75 -14.36
N GLN A 562 -16.51 12.72 -13.17
CA GLN A 562 -16.74 11.64 -12.20
C GLN A 562 -18.22 11.48 -11.83
N LYS A 563 -18.93 12.60 -11.59
CA LYS A 563 -20.36 12.59 -11.28
C LYS A 563 -21.20 12.07 -12.46
N TYR A 564 -20.81 12.40 -13.69
CA TYR A 564 -21.47 11.91 -14.91
C TYR A 564 -21.29 10.40 -15.06
N LEU A 565 -20.07 9.88 -14.84
CA LEU A 565 -19.78 8.43 -14.87
C LEU A 565 -20.55 7.65 -13.80
N LEU A 566 -20.83 8.27 -12.66
CA LEU A 566 -21.64 7.71 -11.57
C LEU A 566 -23.16 7.87 -11.79
N GLY A 567 -23.59 8.48 -12.89
CA GLY A 567 -25.00 8.76 -13.18
C GLY A 567 -25.64 9.78 -12.22
N LEU A 568 -24.84 10.56 -11.50
CA LEU A 568 -25.31 11.60 -10.57
C LEU A 568 -25.67 12.90 -11.30
N VAL A 569 -25.16 13.09 -12.52
CA VAL A 569 -25.58 14.14 -13.46
C VAL A 569 -25.82 13.50 -14.83
N ASN A 570 -26.80 14.02 -15.57
CA ASN A 570 -27.26 13.41 -16.83
C ASN A 570 -26.55 13.98 -18.08
N SER A 571 -25.73 15.02 -17.92
CA SER A 571 -24.99 15.68 -19.01
C SER A 571 -23.79 16.46 -18.46
N LEU A 572 -22.79 16.69 -19.32
CA LEU A 572 -21.59 17.51 -19.07
C LEU A 572 -21.65 18.86 -19.80
#